data_AF-A0A6P8FME8-F1
#
_entry.id   AF-A0A6P8FME8-F1
#
_cell.length_a   1.000
_cell.length_b   1.000
_cell.length_c   1.000
_cell.angle_alpha   90.00
_cell.angle_beta   90.00
_cell.angle_gamma   90.00
#
_symmetry.space_group_name_H-M   'P 1'
#
loop_
_entity.id
_entity.type
_entity.pdbx_description
1 polymer ?
#
loop_
_entity_poly.entity_id
_entity_poly.type
_entity_poly.pdbx_seq_one_letter_code
_entity_poly.pdbx_strand_id
1 'polypeptide(L)'
;MWITLKSIYALRRCSTRAYTCFGVRSNSLVCGKTHPKWHSAVSAPAGFHSNSAQCVSRKLVRNGEERPTVICIEGNIASGKTTCLEYFSKTNNIEVLTEPVAKWRNVRGHNPLGLMYQDPTRWGITLQTYVQLTMLDRHLSQICGPVRMMERSIFSAKYIFVENLYKSGKMPEVDFAVLSEWFEWITQNIALPVDLIVYLQTKPETCYERLRERCREEEKVIPMEYLESIHQLYEDWLIKQTSFKVPAPVLVISADDDLEKMLHQYEENKERILSAQRT
;
A
#
# COMPACT_ATOMS: atom_id res chain seq x y z
N MET A 1 -25.16 17.28 -2.76
CA MET A 1 -25.14 17.60 -1.32
C MET A 1 -23.69 17.47 -0.86
N TRP A 2 -22.97 18.59 -0.81
CA TRP A 2 -21.56 18.62 -0.45
C TRP A 2 -21.42 18.49 1.07
N ILE A 3 -20.91 17.36 1.54
CA ILE A 3 -20.53 17.20 2.94
C ILE A 3 -19.17 17.86 3.10
N THR A 4 -19.14 19.05 3.70
CA THR A 4 -17.91 19.72 4.10
C THR A 4 -17.14 18.84 5.11
N LEU A 5 -15.86 18.61 4.82
CA LEU A 5 -14.88 17.74 5.50
C LEU A 5 -14.60 18.01 7.01
N LYS A 6 -15.41 18.82 7.71
CA LYS A 6 -15.25 19.08 9.15
C LYS A 6 -15.88 18.02 10.07
N SER A 7 -16.59 17.03 9.53
CA SER A 7 -17.41 16.10 10.35
C SER A 7 -16.76 14.76 10.69
N ILE A 8 -15.51 14.48 10.30
CA ILE A 8 -14.88 13.16 10.53
C ILE A 8 -14.22 13.02 11.91
N TYR A 9 -14.05 14.11 12.68
CA TYR A 9 -13.38 14.07 14.00
C TYR A 9 -14.28 14.27 15.24
N ALA A 10 -15.60 14.29 15.08
CA ALA A 10 -16.53 14.58 16.19
C ALA A 10 -17.54 13.45 16.47
N LEU A 11 -17.08 12.21 16.65
CA LEU A 11 -17.93 11.12 17.15
C LEU A 11 -17.19 10.26 18.20
N ARG A 12 -16.86 10.88 19.32
CA ARG A 12 -16.84 10.21 20.63
C ARG A 12 -17.68 11.05 21.59
N ARG A 13 -18.82 10.48 22.03
CA ARG A 13 -19.75 10.85 23.11
C ARG A 13 -21.17 11.23 22.65
N CYS A 14 -22.13 10.69 23.41
CA CYS A 14 -23.59 10.88 23.44
C CYS A 14 -24.49 10.02 22.53
N SER A 15 -24.81 8.83 23.06
CA SER A 15 -26.15 8.35 23.48
C SER A 15 -27.42 9.04 22.93
N THR A 16 -28.33 8.17 22.46
CA THR A 16 -29.81 8.25 22.39
C THR A 16 -30.50 9.51 21.86
N ARG A 17 -31.04 9.42 20.64
CA ARG A 17 -32.51 9.48 20.41
C ARG A 17 -32.88 9.15 18.96
N ALA A 18 -33.96 8.40 18.84
CA ALA A 18 -34.63 8.04 17.60
C ALA A 18 -35.29 9.25 16.94
N TYR A 19 -35.30 9.27 15.60
CA TYR A 19 -36.31 9.96 14.81
C TYR A 19 -36.68 9.12 13.59
N THR A 20 -37.98 8.89 13.46
CA THR A 20 -38.71 8.24 12.38
C THR A 20 -39.24 9.26 11.37
N CYS A 21 -39.49 8.76 10.15
CA CYS A 21 -40.29 9.33 9.03
C CYS A 21 -39.66 10.53 8.27
N PHE A 22 -39.73 10.65 6.94
CA PHE A 22 -40.80 10.34 5.98
C PHE A 22 -40.22 9.91 4.62
N GLY A 23 -40.94 9.02 3.90
CA GLY A 23 -40.66 8.70 2.51
C GLY A 23 -41.37 9.64 1.53
N VAL A 24 -40.81 9.80 0.33
CA VAL A 24 -41.54 10.15 -0.90
C VAL A 24 -40.94 9.39 -2.08
N ARG A 25 -41.86 8.92 -2.93
CA ARG A 25 -41.72 8.01 -4.07
C ARG A 25 -41.09 8.64 -5.32
N SER A 26 -40.44 7.75 -6.07
CA SER A 26 -40.34 7.60 -7.54
C SER A 26 -40.52 8.81 -8.48
N ASN A 27 -39.58 8.98 -9.40
CA ASN A 27 -39.93 8.99 -10.82
C ASN A 27 -38.81 8.43 -11.71
N SER A 28 -39.23 7.54 -12.60
CA SER A 28 -38.52 6.92 -13.70
C SER A 28 -38.28 7.90 -14.85
N LEU A 29 -37.13 7.79 -15.53
CA LEU A 29 -36.96 8.18 -16.94
C LEU A 29 -35.91 7.26 -17.57
N VAL A 30 -36.27 6.71 -18.73
CA VAL A 30 -35.52 5.75 -19.54
C VAL A 30 -35.03 6.43 -20.82
N CYS A 31 -33.89 5.93 -21.31
CA CYS A 31 -33.38 5.95 -22.70
C CYS A 31 -32.52 7.13 -23.18
N GLY A 32 -31.40 6.76 -23.83
CA GLY A 32 -30.63 7.63 -24.70
C GLY A 32 -29.17 7.20 -24.83
N LYS A 33 -28.88 6.13 -25.58
CA LYS A 33 -27.52 5.81 -26.04
C LYS A 33 -27.09 6.82 -27.10
N THR A 34 -25.91 7.43 -26.96
CA THR A 34 -24.97 7.71 -28.05
C THR A 34 -23.61 8.13 -27.48
N HIS A 35 -22.55 7.41 -27.85
CA HIS A 35 -21.15 7.79 -27.65
C HIS A 35 -20.76 8.92 -28.60
N PRO A 36 -19.94 9.89 -28.15
CA PRO A 36 -19.07 10.65 -29.05
C PRO A 36 -17.63 10.11 -28.99
N LYS A 37 -17.08 9.84 -30.18
CA LYS A 37 -15.65 9.66 -30.43
C LYS A 37 -14.93 10.99 -30.16
N TRP A 38 -13.83 10.96 -29.42
CA TRP A 38 -12.96 12.12 -29.27
C TRP A 38 -11.89 12.09 -30.37
N HIS A 39 -12.08 12.94 -31.39
CA HIS A 39 -11.03 13.28 -32.33
C HIS A 39 -10.17 14.44 -31.79
N SER A 40 -8.89 14.31 -32.09
CA SER A 40 -7.78 15.23 -31.84
C SER A 40 -7.95 16.63 -32.42
N ALA A 41 -7.21 17.56 -31.80
CA ALA A 41 -6.77 18.89 -32.26
C ALA A 41 -7.58 20.09 -31.75
N VAL A 42 -7.02 20.80 -30.78
CA VAL A 42 -7.20 22.25 -30.65
C VAL A 42 -5.86 22.89 -30.28
N SER A 43 -5.48 23.85 -31.13
CA SER A 43 -4.33 24.74 -31.09
C SER A 43 -4.35 25.65 -29.85
N ALA A 44 -3.19 25.91 -29.26
CA ALA A 44 -3.04 26.88 -28.18
C ALA A 44 -2.87 28.32 -28.71
N PRO A 45 -3.53 29.34 -28.12
CA PRO A 45 -3.08 30.72 -28.19
C PRO A 45 -2.24 31.09 -26.96
N ALA A 46 -1.35 32.06 -27.17
CA ALA A 46 -0.35 32.52 -26.23
C ALA A 46 -0.91 33.37 -25.06
N GLY A 47 -0.23 33.26 -23.93
CA GLY A 47 0.05 34.38 -23.02
C GLY A 47 -1.05 34.79 -22.03
N PHE A 48 -0.96 34.28 -20.80
CA PHE A 48 -1.34 35.03 -19.61
C PHE A 48 -0.37 34.69 -18.47
N HIS A 49 0.43 35.66 -18.06
CA HIS A 49 1.25 35.56 -16.85
C HIS A 49 0.37 35.84 -15.63
N SER A 50 0.22 34.84 -14.76
CA SER A 50 -0.27 35.03 -13.40
C SER A 50 0.73 34.40 -12.44
N ASN A 51 1.36 35.25 -11.62
CA ASN A 51 2.16 34.84 -10.47
C ASN A 51 1.30 33.99 -9.52
N SER A 52 1.43 32.68 -9.57
CA SER A 52 0.87 31.79 -8.55
C SER A 52 1.87 31.69 -7.40
N ALA A 53 1.59 32.38 -6.30
CA ALA A 53 2.22 32.08 -5.03
C ALA A 53 2.02 30.59 -4.71
N GLN A 54 3.11 29.82 -4.64
CA GLN A 54 3.09 28.42 -4.24
C GLN A 54 2.58 28.35 -2.79
N CYS A 55 1.31 27.98 -2.63
CA CYS A 55 0.77 27.55 -1.35
C CYS A 55 1.41 26.19 -1.02
N VAL A 56 2.51 26.22 -0.27
CA VAL A 56 3.13 25.00 0.27
C VAL A 56 2.16 24.42 1.29
N SER A 57 1.41 23.39 0.89
CA SER A 57 0.61 22.57 1.82
C SER A 57 1.54 22.04 2.90
N ARG A 58 1.48 22.63 4.10
CA ARG A 58 2.17 22.10 5.28
C ARG A 58 1.55 20.75 5.56
N LYS A 59 2.29 19.67 5.31
CA LYS A 59 1.93 18.33 5.81
C LYS A 59 1.71 18.46 7.32
N LEU A 60 0.62 17.88 7.82
CA LEU A 60 0.29 17.92 9.24
C LEU A 60 1.36 17.13 10.00
N VAL A 61 2.29 17.84 10.65
CA VAL A 61 3.33 17.27 11.50
C VAL A 61 3.08 17.73 12.93
N ARG A 62 3.12 16.81 13.91
CA ARG A 62 3.23 17.16 15.32
C ARG A 62 4.67 17.65 15.58
N ASN A 63 4.84 18.92 15.92
CA ASN A 63 6.15 19.49 16.27
C ASN A 63 6.58 19.03 17.68
N GLY A 64 7.86 18.66 17.86
CA GLY A 64 8.57 18.77 19.14
C GLY A 64 9.13 17.49 19.78
N GLU A 65 8.83 16.30 19.28
CA GLU A 65 9.40 15.04 19.80
C GLU A 65 10.31 14.39 18.75
N GLU A 66 11.33 13.63 19.19
CA GLU A 66 12.07 12.75 18.29
C GLU A 66 11.07 11.78 17.64
N ARG A 67 10.75 12.03 16.35
CA ARG A 67 9.84 11.13 15.64
C ARG A 67 10.47 9.73 15.57
N PRO A 68 9.70 8.67 15.86
CA PRO A 68 10.18 7.31 15.73
C PRO A 68 10.69 7.01 14.32
N THR A 69 11.71 6.14 14.23
CA THR A 69 12.23 5.62 12.97
C THR A 69 11.24 4.63 12.39
N VAL A 70 10.82 4.82 11.14
CA VAL A 70 9.92 3.90 10.44
C VAL A 70 10.69 3.14 9.36
N ILE A 71 10.69 1.81 9.46
CA ILE A 71 11.38 0.91 8.55
C ILE A 71 10.34 0.03 7.86
N CYS A 72 10.33 0.01 6.53
CA CYS A 72 9.45 -0.87 5.76
C CYS A 72 10.23 -2.08 5.25
N ILE A 73 9.79 -3.29 5.58
CA ILE A 73 10.33 -4.54 5.06
C ILE A 73 9.53 -4.89 3.80
N GLU A 74 10.19 -4.80 2.65
CA GLU A 74 9.61 -5.02 1.33
C GLU A 74 10.14 -6.33 0.72
N GLY A 75 9.41 -6.91 -0.22
CA GLY A 75 9.79 -8.17 -0.86
C GLY A 75 8.61 -8.94 -1.44
N ASN A 76 8.91 -9.91 -2.31
CA ASN A 76 7.89 -10.71 -3.00
C ASN A 76 7.00 -11.52 -2.02
N ILE A 77 5.92 -12.12 -2.51
CA ILE A 77 5.13 -13.08 -1.71
C ILE A 77 6.04 -14.23 -1.28
N ALA A 78 5.92 -14.66 -0.02
CA ALA A 78 6.76 -15.71 0.57
C ALA A 78 8.28 -15.43 0.60
N SER A 79 8.72 -14.17 0.46
CA SER A 79 10.15 -13.77 0.56
C SER A 79 10.75 -13.77 1.98
N GLY A 80 10.00 -14.19 3.01
CA GLY A 80 10.49 -14.21 4.40
C GLY A 80 10.32 -12.93 5.22
N LYS A 81 9.51 -11.95 4.75
CA LYS A 81 9.27 -10.68 5.48
C LYS A 81 8.75 -10.88 6.91
N THR A 82 7.72 -11.72 7.09
CA THR A 82 7.18 -12.01 8.42
C THR A 82 8.24 -12.62 9.33
N THR A 83 9.07 -13.52 8.82
CA THR A 83 10.19 -14.14 9.55
C THR A 83 11.26 -13.12 9.96
N CYS A 84 11.61 -12.19 9.07
CA CYS A 84 12.51 -11.08 9.39
C CYS A 84 11.94 -10.21 10.52
N LEU A 85 10.66 -9.85 10.43
CA LEU A 85 9.98 -9.07 11.47
C LEU A 85 9.89 -9.82 12.81
N GLU A 86 9.62 -11.12 12.80
CA GLU A 86 9.62 -11.97 13.99
C GLU A 86 11.00 -11.99 14.67
N TYR A 87 12.09 -12.04 13.90
CA TYR A 87 13.43 -11.93 14.43
C TYR A 87 13.66 -10.59 15.16
N PHE A 88 13.32 -9.45 14.54
CA PHE A 88 13.48 -8.14 15.16
C PHE A 88 12.52 -7.87 16.32
N SER A 89 11.34 -8.50 16.33
CA SER A 89 10.36 -8.37 17.42
C SER A 89 10.90 -8.81 18.79
N LYS A 90 11.96 -9.63 18.81
CA LYS A 90 12.64 -10.09 20.03
C LYS A 90 13.53 -9.01 20.66
N THR A 91 13.82 -7.94 19.94
CA THR A 91 14.61 -6.81 20.43
C THR A 91 13.69 -5.81 21.12
N ASN A 92 14.06 -5.38 22.32
CA ASN A 92 13.31 -4.35 23.05
C ASN A 92 13.23 -3.05 22.22
N ASN A 93 12.14 -2.30 22.41
CA ASN A 93 11.93 -0.98 21.80
C ASN A 93 11.69 -0.98 20.27
N ILE A 94 11.38 -2.14 19.67
CA ILE A 94 10.93 -2.24 18.28
C ILE A 94 9.45 -2.61 18.25
N GLU A 95 8.62 -1.75 17.69
CA GLU A 95 7.24 -2.07 17.35
C GLU A 95 7.21 -2.75 15.97
N VAL A 96 6.54 -3.91 15.87
CA VAL A 96 6.38 -4.64 14.61
C VAL A 96 4.92 -4.62 14.17
N LEU A 97 4.69 -4.19 12.93
CA LEU A 97 3.38 -4.21 12.27
C LEU A 97 3.42 -5.12 11.05
N THR A 98 2.87 -6.33 11.19
CA THR A 98 2.67 -7.26 10.06
C THR A 98 1.52 -6.83 9.14
N GLU A 99 1.48 -7.36 7.92
CA GLU A 99 0.38 -7.11 6.98
C GLU A 99 -0.95 -7.54 7.64
N PRO A 100 -2.03 -6.74 7.55
CA PRO A 100 -3.33 -7.07 8.11
C PRO A 100 -4.09 -8.15 7.31
N VAL A 101 -3.41 -9.24 6.92
CA VAL A 101 -3.97 -10.34 6.11
C VAL A 101 -5.25 -10.90 6.72
N ALA A 102 -5.34 -10.98 8.06
CA ALA A 102 -6.57 -11.40 8.73
C ALA A 102 -7.78 -10.49 8.40
N LYS A 103 -7.58 -9.17 8.31
CA LYS A 103 -8.63 -8.24 7.87
C LYS A 103 -9.00 -8.51 6.41
N TRP A 104 -8.04 -8.81 5.54
CA TRP A 104 -8.27 -9.06 4.11
C TRP A 104 -8.95 -10.40 3.82
N ARG A 105 -8.82 -11.36 4.74
CA ARG A 105 -9.48 -12.68 4.67
C ARG A 105 -10.87 -12.71 5.28
N ASN A 106 -11.23 -11.70 6.08
CA ASN A 106 -12.55 -11.62 6.70
C ASN A 106 -13.05 -10.18 6.80
N VAL A 107 -13.80 -9.77 5.78
CA VAL A 107 -14.60 -8.54 5.79
C VAL A 107 -16.06 -8.94 5.90
N ARG A 108 -16.57 -8.96 7.15
CA ARG A 108 -17.96 -9.34 7.46
C ARG A 108 -18.34 -10.72 6.89
N GLY A 109 -17.45 -11.70 7.03
CA GLY A 109 -17.65 -13.07 6.55
C GLY A 109 -17.20 -13.33 5.12
N HIS A 110 -16.75 -12.30 4.38
CA HIS A 110 -16.20 -12.47 3.04
C HIS A 110 -14.68 -12.49 3.06
N ASN A 111 -14.06 -13.23 2.13
CA ASN A 111 -12.62 -13.30 1.94
C ASN A 111 -12.18 -12.55 0.66
N PRO A 112 -12.07 -11.20 0.67
CA PRO A 112 -11.60 -10.43 -0.47
C PRO A 112 -10.28 -10.89 -1.06
N LEU A 113 -9.34 -11.35 -0.22
CA LEU A 113 -8.05 -11.86 -0.70
C LEU A 113 -8.24 -13.10 -1.58
N GLY A 114 -9.00 -14.08 -1.10
CA GLY A 114 -9.34 -15.28 -1.86
C GLY A 114 -10.15 -14.97 -3.12
N LEU A 115 -11.13 -14.06 -3.02
CA LEU A 115 -11.94 -13.62 -4.17
C LEU A 115 -11.07 -12.99 -5.28
N MET A 116 -10.06 -12.18 -4.91
CA MET A 116 -9.13 -11.59 -5.86
C MET A 116 -8.26 -12.64 -6.56
N TYR A 117 -7.77 -13.65 -5.84
CA TYR A 117 -7.00 -14.72 -6.47
C TYR A 117 -7.85 -15.61 -7.39
N GLN A 118 -9.15 -15.74 -7.13
CA GLN A 118 -10.09 -16.48 -7.98
C GLN A 118 -10.50 -15.70 -9.24
N ASP A 119 -10.86 -14.43 -9.09
CA ASP A 119 -11.24 -13.55 -10.19
C ASP A 119 -10.65 -12.15 -9.97
N PRO A 120 -9.39 -11.93 -10.40
CA PRO A 120 -8.70 -10.67 -10.19
C PRO A 120 -9.33 -9.53 -11.00
N THR A 121 -10.00 -9.82 -12.11
CA THR A 121 -10.69 -8.81 -12.92
C THR A 121 -11.90 -8.24 -12.19
N ARG A 122 -12.67 -9.09 -11.51
CA ARG A 122 -13.84 -8.65 -10.73
C ARG A 122 -13.47 -8.04 -9.39
N TRP A 123 -12.50 -8.61 -8.69
CA TRP A 123 -12.24 -8.32 -7.29
C TRP A 123 -10.94 -7.53 -7.03
N GLY A 124 -10.13 -7.29 -8.08
CA GLY A 124 -8.89 -6.54 -8.00
C GLY A 124 -9.06 -5.17 -7.35
N ILE A 125 -9.94 -4.31 -7.89
CA ILE A 125 -10.19 -2.99 -7.31
C ILE A 125 -10.72 -3.08 -5.87
N THR A 126 -11.62 -4.03 -5.59
CA THR A 126 -12.21 -4.21 -4.25
C THR A 126 -11.13 -4.49 -3.21
N LEU A 127 -10.25 -5.45 -3.49
CA LEU A 127 -9.16 -5.79 -2.58
C LEU A 127 -8.16 -4.63 -2.48
N GLN A 128 -7.71 -4.07 -3.61
CA GLN A 128 -6.67 -3.03 -3.60
C GLN A 128 -7.11 -1.75 -2.89
N THR A 129 -8.38 -1.36 -3.01
CA THR A 129 -8.96 -0.24 -2.24
C THR A 129 -8.84 -0.51 -0.74
N TYR A 130 -9.20 -1.71 -0.31
CA TYR A 130 -9.15 -2.09 1.11
C TYR A 130 -7.71 -2.26 1.62
N VAL A 131 -6.80 -2.79 0.80
CA VAL A 131 -5.36 -2.85 1.11
C VAL A 131 -4.82 -1.44 1.31
N GLN A 132 -5.06 -0.49 0.40
CA GLN A 132 -4.62 0.90 0.59
C GLN A 132 -5.16 1.52 1.88
N LEU A 133 -6.46 1.33 2.19
CA LEU A 133 -7.06 1.81 3.44
C LEU A 133 -6.37 1.22 4.67
N THR A 134 -6.21 -0.11 4.71
CA THR A 134 -5.61 -0.79 5.86
C THR A 134 -4.11 -0.51 6.00
N MET A 135 -3.39 -0.29 4.91
CA MET A 135 -1.99 0.16 4.95
C MET A 135 -1.88 1.60 5.44
N LEU A 136 -2.76 2.50 4.98
CA LEU A 136 -2.84 3.86 5.50
C LEU A 136 -3.10 3.88 7.01
N ASP A 137 -4.03 3.07 7.50
CA ASP A 137 -4.32 2.88 8.92
C ASP A 137 -3.07 2.47 9.71
N ARG A 138 -2.23 1.59 9.16
CA ARG A 138 -0.95 1.18 9.77
C ARG A 138 0.09 2.29 9.77
N HIS A 139 0.16 3.10 8.71
CA HIS A 139 1.05 4.27 8.66
C HIS A 139 0.64 5.35 9.68
N LEU A 140 -0.66 5.49 9.94
CA LEU A 140 -1.22 6.52 10.82
C LEU A 140 -1.45 6.06 12.26
N SER A 141 -1.31 4.77 12.56
CA SER A 141 -1.49 4.27 13.91
C SER A 141 -0.44 4.88 14.86
N GLN A 142 -0.83 5.09 16.11
CA GLN A 142 0.08 5.61 17.14
C GLN A 142 1.32 4.71 17.26
N ILE A 143 2.51 5.30 17.19
CA ILE A 143 3.78 4.60 17.33
C ILE A 143 4.09 4.41 18.81
N CYS A 144 4.38 3.16 19.19
CA CYS A 144 4.65 2.73 20.56
C CYS A 144 6.11 2.28 20.69
N GLY A 145 7.05 3.19 20.47
CA GLY A 145 8.48 2.92 20.59
C GLY A 145 9.34 3.85 19.72
N PRO A 146 10.67 3.82 19.89
CA PRO A 146 11.60 4.60 19.08
C PRO A 146 11.75 4.08 17.65
N VAL A 147 11.46 2.79 17.40
CA VAL A 147 11.53 2.17 16.07
C VAL A 147 10.23 1.42 15.79
N ARG A 148 9.70 1.61 14.57
CA ARG A 148 8.61 0.82 14.01
C ARG A 148 9.08 0.12 12.75
N MET A 149 8.92 -1.20 12.70
CA MET A 149 9.09 -2.00 11.49
C MET A 149 7.73 -2.42 10.93
N MET A 150 7.52 -2.22 9.64
CA MET A 150 6.26 -2.52 8.96
C MET A 150 6.49 -3.55 7.86
N GLU A 151 5.63 -4.55 7.78
CA GLU A 151 5.57 -5.45 6.65
C GLU A 151 4.89 -4.73 5.48
N ARG A 152 5.67 -4.44 4.44
CA ARG A 152 5.27 -3.61 3.30
C ARG A 152 4.80 -2.21 3.70
N SER A 153 4.28 -1.49 2.72
CA SER A 153 3.85 -0.11 2.84
C SER A 153 2.68 0.20 1.91
N ILE A 154 2.07 1.38 2.08
CA ILE A 154 1.10 1.87 1.09
C ILE A 154 1.74 2.09 -0.29
N PHE A 155 3.06 2.32 -0.34
CA PHE A 155 3.80 2.47 -1.60
C PHE A 155 3.80 1.17 -2.39
N SER A 156 4.14 0.03 -1.79
CA SER A 156 4.09 -1.26 -2.50
C SER A 156 2.66 -1.69 -2.83
N ALA A 157 1.65 -1.31 -2.03
CA ALA A 157 0.25 -1.50 -2.42
C ALA A 157 -0.06 -0.87 -3.79
N LYS A 158 0.43 0.36 -4.06
CA LYS A 158 0.25 1.03 -5.35
C LYS A 158 1.24 0.57 -6.42
N TYR A 159 2.54 0.74 -6.17
CA TYR A 159 3.60 0.60 -7.17
C TYR A 159 3.89 -0.84 -7.57
N ILE A 160 3.49 -1.80 -6.73
CA ILE A 160 3.66 -3.23 -7.02
C ILE A 160 2.31 -3.86 -7.36
N PHE A 161 1.36 -3.89 -6.41
CA PHE A 161 0.16 -4.72 -6.59
C PHE A 161 -0.90 -4.11 -7.51
N VAL A 162 -1.24 -2.83 -7.35
CA VAL A 162 -2.14 -2.14 -8.28
C VAL A 162 -1.52 -2.05 -9.67
N GLU A 163 -0.22 -1.72 -9.75
CA GLU A 163 0.52 -1.68 -11.02
C GLU A 163 0.51 -3.02 -11.75
N ASN A 164 0.74 -4.12 -11.02
CA ASN A 164 0.69 -5.47 -11.60
C ASN A 164 -0.70 -5.82 -12.16
N LEU A 165 -1.77 -5.50 -11.42
CA LEU A 165 -3.14 -5.75 -11.89
C LEU A 165 -3.45 -4.95 -13.17
N TYR A 166 -2.97 -3.71 -13.27
CA TYR A 166 -3.13 -2.89 -14.46
C TYR A 166 -2.32 -3.42 -15.65
N LYS A 167 -1.01 -3.65 -15.46
CA LYS A 167 -0.12 -4.16 -16.52
C LYS A 167 -0.51 -5.54 -17.04
N SER A 168 -1.12 -6.37 -16.20
CA SER A 168 -1.63 -7.69 -16.61
C SER A 168 -3.02 -7.66 -17.25
N GLY A 169 -3.60 -6.47 -17.49
CA GLY A 169 -4.92 -6.30 -18.09
C GLY A 169 -6.08 -6.73 -17.19
N LYS A 170 -5.82 -6.97 -15.89
CA LYS A 170 -6.80 -7.39 -14.89
C LYS A 170 -7.47 -6.21 -14.18
N MET A 171 -6.99 -4.99 -14.39
CA MET A 171 -7.63 -3.77 -13.88
C MET A 171 -7.91 -2.82 -15.05
N PRO A 172 -9.17 -2.43 -15.29
CA PRO A 172 -9.51 -1.40 -16.25
C PRO A 172 -8.78 -0.08 -15.98
N GLU A 173 -8.51 0.68 -17.03
CA GLU A 173 -7.82 1.97 -16.94
C GLU A 173 -8.51 2.94 -15.97
N VAL A 174 -9.85 3.01 -15.98
CA VAL A 174 -10.61 3.86 -15.07
C VAL A 174 -10.41 3.47 -13.60
N ASP A 175 -10.38 2.18 -13.29
CA ASP A 175 -10.18 1.68 -11.93
C ASP A 175 -8.75 1.99 -11.45
N PHE A 176 -7.78 1.83 -12.34
CA PHE A 176 -6.38 2.19 -12.09
C PHE A 176 -6.21 3.69 -11.86
N ALA A 177 -6.83 4.53 -12.70
CA ALA A 177 -6.78 5.99 -12.57
C ALA A 177 -7.36 6.44 -11.24
N VAL A 178 -8.55 5.94 -10.86
CA VAL A 178 -9.18 6.25 -9.57
C VAL A 178 -8.24 5.88 -8.41
N LEU A 179 -7.73 4.64 -8.36
CA LEU A 179 -6.81 4.23 -7.29
C LEU A 179 -5.50 5.02 -7.27
N SER A 180 -5.06 5.53 -8.42
CA SER A 180 -3.87 6.38 -8.54
C SER A 180 -4.14 7.78 -7.96
N GLU A 181 -5.25 8.42 -8.32
CA GLU A 181 -5.64 9.72 -7.78
C GLU A 181 -5.82 9.67 -6.25
N TRP A 182 -6.44 8.61 -5.73
CA TRP A 182 -6.56 8.39 -4.28
C TRP A 182 -5.20 8.31 -3.60
N PHE A 183 -4.28 7.51 -4.15
CA PHE A 183 -2.94 7.35 -3.62
C PHE A 183 -2.12 8.66 -3.68
N GLU A 184 -2.22 9.40 -4.79
CA GLU A 184 -1.56 10.69 -4.95
C GLU A 184 -2.09 11.71 -3.95
N TRP A 185 -3.41 11.79 -3.78
CA TRP A 185 -4.01 12.66 -2.77
C TRP A 185 -3.49 12.32 -1.37
N ILE A 186 -3.44 11.04 -1.00
CA ILE A 186 -2.91 10.58 0.29
C ILE A 186 -1.45 11.02 0.47
N THR A 187 -0.57 10.73 -0.49
CA THR A 187 0.87 10.99 -0.37
C THR A 187 1.23 12.48 -0.39
N GLN A 188 0.40 13.32 -1.03
CA GLN A 188 0.55 14.77 -1.05
C GLN A 188 0.06 15.42 0.25
N ASN A 189 -1.06 14.96 0.80
CA ASN A 189 -1.73 15.62 1.93
C ASN A 189 -1.40 15.02 3.29
N ILE A 190 -0.93 13.77 3.34
CA ILE A 190 -0.66 13.03 4.57
C ILE A 190 0.84 12.78 4.70
N ALA A 191 1.38 12.97 5.91
CA ALA A 191 2.75 12.61 6.23
C ALA A 191 2.85 11.09 6.45
N LEU A 192 3.60 10.42 5.57
CA LEU A 192 3.87 8.99 5.62
C LEU A 192 5.38 8.79 5.78
N PRO A 193 5.94 9.03 6.98
CA PRO A 193 7.38 8.93 7.18
C PRO A 193 7.85 7.50 6.96
N VAL A 194 8.89 7.34 6.14
CA VAL A 194 9.65 6.10 5.98
C VAL A 194 11.12 6.53 5.98
N ASP A 195 11.91 5.95 6.86
CA ASP A 195 13.32 6.28 7.06
C ASP A 195 14.25 5.27 6.39
N LEU A 196 13.79 4.03 6.23
CA LEU A 196 14.52 2.97 5.56
C LEU A 196 13.54 2.00 4.90
N ILE A 197 13.90 1.53 3.71
CA ILE A 197 13.31 0.33 3.10
C ILE A 197 14.33 -0.79 3.18
N VAL A 198 13.98 -1.91 3.81
CA VAL A 198 14.76 -3.15 3.73
C VAL A 198 14.09 -4.03 2.69
N TYR A 199 14.74 -4.23 1.55
CA TYR A 199 14.24 -5.09 0.49
C TYR A 199 14.85 -6.49 0.64
N LEU A 200 14.01 -7.46 1.02
CA LEU A 200 14.35 -8.88 0.97
C LEU A 200 14.21 -9.36 -0.48
N GLN A 201 15.33 -9.29 -1.20
CA GLN A 201 15.42 -9.70 -2.59
C GLN A 201 15.51 -11.22 -2.64
N THR A 202 14.45 -11.85 -3.14
CA THR A 202 14.35 -13.31 -3.25
C THR A 202 13.92 -13.65 -4.68
N LYS A 203 14.54 -14.69 -5.24
CA LYS A 203 14.21 -15.23 -6.55
C LYS A 203 12.75 -15.74 -6.59
N PRO A 204 12.04 -15.57 -7.72
CA PRO A 204 10.68 -16.09 -7.88
C PRO A 204 10.57 -17.58 -7.57
N GLU A 205 11.55 -18.39 -7.94
CA GLU A 205 11.60 -19.84 -7.72
C GLU A 205 11.60 -20.17 -6.23
N THR A 206 12.48 -19.53 -5.46
CA THR A 206 12.55 -19.69 -4.01
C THR A 206 11.28 -19.19 -3.33
N CYS A 207 10.68 -18.09 -3.82
CA CYS A 207 9.38 -17.62 -3.34
C CYS A 207 8.29 -18.66 -3.60
N TYR A 208 8.27 -19.29 -4.78
CA TYR A 208 7.29 -20.29 -5.15
C TYR A 208 7.39 -21.55 -4.30
N GLU A 209 8.61 -22.03 -4.03
CA GLU A 209 8.87 -23.15 -3.13
C GLU A 209 8.33 -22.86 -1.72
N ARG A 210 8.72 -21.71 -1.14
CA ARG A 210 8.26 -21.28 0.20
C ARG A 210 6.75 -21.04 0.26
N LEU A 211 6.16 -20.54 -0.82
CA LEU A 211 4.71 -20.36 -0.94
C LEU A 211 3.97 -21.70 -0.86
N ARG A 212 4.50 -22.73 -1.53
CA ARG A 212 3.94 -24.09 -1.48
C ARG A 212 4.08 -24.71 -0.10
N GLU A 213 5.21 -24.54 0.57
CA GLU A 213 5.41 -25.01 1.95
C GLU A 213 4.44 -24.34 2.94
N ARG A 214 4.23 -23.02 2.79
CA ARG A 214 3.32 -22.25 3.64
C ARG A 214 1.85 -22.69 3.56
N CYS A 215 1.45 -23.37 2.48
CA CYS A 215 0.15 -24.05 2.33
C CYS A 215 -1.10 -23.17 2.61
N ARG A 216 -1.07 -21.86 2.36
CA ARG A 216 -2.28 -21.02 2.49
C ARG A 216 -3.25 -21.30 1.35
N GLU A 217 -4.50 -21.58 1.68
CA GLU A 217 -5.51 -22.02 0.71
C GLU A 217 -5.70 -21.04 -0.45
N GLU A 218 -5.75 -19.75 -0.15
CA GLU A 218 -5.97 -18.70 -1.15
C GLU A 218 -4.78 -18.51 -2.11
N GLU A 219 -3.59 -18.94 -1.69
CA GLU A 219 -2.34 -18.70 -2.43
C GLU A 219 -1.97 -19.87 -3.34
N LYS A 220 -2.61 -21.04 -3.20
CA LYS A 220 -2.36 -22.24 -4.03
C LYS A 220 -2.57 -22.01 -5.52
N VAL A 221 -3.38 -21.02 -5.89
CA VAL A 221 -3.70 -20.69 -7.28
C VAL A 221 -2.73 -19.67 -7.89
N ILE A 222 -1.75 -19.18 -7.13
CA ILE A 222 -0.77 -18.18 -7.62
C ILE A 222 0.22 -18.88 -8.56
N PRO A 223 0.26 -18.47 -9.85
CA PRO A 223 1.18 -19.07 -10.82
C PRO A 223 2.59 -18.46 -10.71
N MET A 224 3.61 -19.15 -11.22
CA MET A 224 5.00 -18.68 -11.19
C MET A 224 5.15 -17.32 -11.88
N GLU A 225 4.50 -17.13 -13.03
CA GLU A 225 4.55 -15.92 -13.84
C GLU A 225 4.05 -14.69 -13.07
N TYR A 226 3.15 -14.89 -12.10
CA TYR A 226 2.71 -13.82 -11.21
C TYR A 226 3.84 -13.40 -10.25
N LEU A 227 4.59 -14.35 -9.68
CA LEU A 227 5.72 -14.05 -8.80
C LEU A 227 6.87 -13.39 -9.56
N GLU A 228 7.14 -13.82 -10.80
CA GLU A 228 8.11 -13.19 -11.70
C GLU A 228 7.73 -11.74 -12.01
N SER A 229 6.45 -11.49 -12.32
CA SER A 229 5.94 -10.14 -12.59
C SER A 229 6.10 -9.22 -11.38
N ILE A 230 5.77 -9.72 -10.18
CA ILE A 230 5.94 -8.98 -8.93
C ILE A 230 7.43 -8.72 -8.64
N HIS A 231 8.30 -9.71 -8.88
CA HIS A 231 9.74 -9.55 -8.73
C HIS A 231 10.26 -8.44 -9.65
N GLN A 232 9.89 -8.44 -10.93
CA GLN A 232 10.34 -7.42 -11.87
C GLN A 232 9.90 -6.00 -11.47
N LEU A 233 8.69 -5.85 -10.94
CA LEU A 233 8.21 -4.56 -10.42
C LEU A 233 9.03 -4.08 -9.22
N TYR A 234 9.41 -4.98 -8.32
CA TYR A 234 10.31 -4.65 -7.20
C TYR A 234 11.71 -4.27 -7.69
N GLU A 235 12.28 -5.01 -8.64
CA GLU A 235 13.59 -4.70 -9.24
C GLU A 235 13.58 -3.32 -9.92
N ASP A 236 12.55 -3.01 -10.70
CA ASP A 236 12.44 -1.72 -11.38
C ASP A 236 12.24 -0.57 -10.38
N TRP A 237 11.56 -0.81 -9.25
CA TRP A 237 11.30 0.21 -8.24
C TRP A 237 12.48 0.44 -7.29
N LEU A 238 12.99 -0.62 -6.65
CA LEU A 238 13.92 -0.51 -5.52
C LEU A 238 15.39 -0.65 -5.92
N ILE A 239 15.69 -1.37 -7.01
CA ILE A 239 17.06 -1.60 -7.47
C ILE A 239 17.43 -0.62 -8.59
N LYS A 240 16.71 -0.69 -9.71
CA LYS A 240 16.98 0.15 -10.89
C LYS A 240 16.47 1.57 -10.72
N GLN A 241 15.45 1.76 -9.87
CA GLN A 241 14.79 3.04 -9.60
C GLN A 241 14.29 3.73 -10.89
N THR A 242 13.78 2.94 -11.83
CA THR A 242 13.31 3.41 -13.15
C THR A 242 11.79 3.61 -13.23
N SER A 243 11.03 3.08 -12.27
CA SER A 243 9.56 3.10 -12.30
C SER A 243 8.94 4.25 -11.49
N PHE A 244 9.24 4.33 -10.20
CA PHE A 244 8.63 5.29 -9.27
C PHE A 244 9.68 5.85 -8.30
N LYS A 245 9.39 7.05 -7.75
CA LYS A 245 10.23 7.65 -6.72
C LYS A 245 10.27 6.78 -5.47
N VAL A 246 11.47 6.45 -5.02
CA VAL A 246 11.69 5.73 -3.75
C VAL A 246 11.58 6.72 -2.58
N PRO A 247 10.77 6.45 -1.54
CA PRO A 247 10.53 7.42 -0.47
C PRO A 247 11.65 7.48 0.59
N ALA A 248 12.54 6.49 0.63
CA ALA A 248 13.62 6.37 1.61
C ALA A 248 14.82 5.58 1.02
N PRO A 249 16.01 5.63 1.64
CA PRO A 249 17.12 4.74 1.27
C PRO A 249 16.73 3.26 1.29
N VAL A 250 17.35 2.46 0.42
CA VAL A 250 17.08 1.03 0.30
C VAL A 250 18.30 0.25 0.78
N LEU A 251 18.10 -0.65 1.74
CA LEU A 251 19.04 -1.70 2.10
C LEU A 251 18.55 -3.01 1.48
N VAL A 252 19.36 -3.60 0.61
CA VAL A 252 19.04 -4.87 -0.06
C VAL A 252 19.68 -6.02 0.70
N ILE A 253 18.89 -7.05 1.00
CA ILE A 253 19.35 -8.29 1.63
C ILE A 253 18.94 -9.45 0.71
N SER A 254 19.92 -10.24 0.27
CA SER A 254 19.69 -11.44 -0.54
C SER A 254 19.06 -12.53 0.32
N ALA A 255 17.79 -12.86 0.06
CA ALA A 255 16.97 -13.70 0.92
C ALA A 255 16.65 -15.08 0.30
N ASP A 256 17.57 -15.63 -0.49
CA ASP A 256 17.44 -16.95 -1.13
C ASP A 256 17.91 -18.11 -0.24
N ASP A 257 18.71 -17.84 0.79
CA ASP A 257 19.30 -18.84 1.67
C ASP A 257 18.29 -19.45 2.67
N ASP A 258 18.72 -20.52 3.35
CA ASP A 258 17.98 -21.15 4.45
C ASP A 258 17.84 -20.23 5.68
N LEU A 259 16.95 -20.63 6.61
CA LEU A 259 16.64 -19.82 7.78
C LEU A 259 17.86 -19.50 8.65
N GLU A 260 18.79 -20.45 8.83
CA GLU A 260 19.94 -20.26 9.70
C GLU A 260 20.86 -19.16 9.15
N LYS A 261 21.18 -19.22 7.86
CA LYS A 261 21.94 -18.18 7.18
C LYS A 261 21.20 -16.84 7.14
N MET A 262 19.88 -16.86 6.95
CA MET A 262 19.08 -15.63 6.99
C MET A 262 19.15 -14.94 8.35
N LEU A 263 19.10 -15.70 9.46
CA LEU A 263 19.25 -15.15 10.80
C LEU A 263 20.64 -14.51 11.00
N HIS A 264 21.70 -15.12 10.45
CA HIS A 264 23.03 -14.52 10.44
C HIS A 264 23.06 -13.18 9.69
N GLN A 265 22.48 -13.14 8.48
CA GLN A 265 22.40 -11.90 7.71
C GLN A 265 21.62 -10.80 8.44
N TYR A 266 20.55 -11.16 9.17
CA TYR A 266 19.80 -10.19 9.95
C TYR A 266 20.61 -9.62 11.13
N GLU A 267 21.40 -10.46 11.82
CA GLU A 267 22.28 -9.99 12.90
C GLU A 267 23.40 -9.10 12.34
N GLU A 268 24.05 -9.49 11.25
CA GLU A 268 25.11 -8.68 10.61
C GLU A 268 24.62 -7.30 10.15
N ASN A 269 23.37 -7.23 9.68
CA ASN A 269 22.77 -5.97 9.23
C ASN A 269 21.99 -5.23 10.32
N LYS A 270 21.88 -5.78 11.54
CA LYS A 270 21.05 -5.24 12.62
C LYS A 270 21.42 -3.80 12.96
N GLU A 271 22.70 -3.53 13.14
CA GLU A 271 23.15 -2.16 13.44
C GLU A 271 22.81 -1.21 12.28
N ARG A 272 23.03 -1.61 11.02
CA ARG A 272 22.71 -0.79 9.84
C ARG A 272 21.20 -0.53 9.71
N ILE A 273 20.38 -1.52 10.01
CA ILE A 273 18.91 -1.42 9.98
C ILE A 273 18.42 -0.46 11.07
N LEU A 274 18.96 -0.58 12.29
CA LEU A 274 18.50 0.22 13.44
C LEU A 274 19.13 1.62 13.51
N SER A 275 20.34 1.79 12.97
CA SER A 275 21.06 3.06 12.88
C SER A 275 20.64 3.94 11.70
N ALA A 276 19.60 3.56 10.95
CA ALA A 276 18.95 4.44 9.97
C ALA A 276 18.37 5.74 10.60
N GLN A 277 18.59 5.95 11.90
CA GLN A 277 18.48 7.22 12.61
C GLN A 277 19.45 8.28 12.02
N ARG A 278 18.95 9.02 11.02
CA ARG A 278 19.35 10.38 10.61
C ARG A 278 20.84 10.58 10.24
N THR A 279 21.11 10.55 8.92
CA THR A 279 22.02 11.52 8.28
C THR A 279 21.22 12.68 7.70
#